data_AF-A0A3D4EP99-F1
#
_entry.id   AF-A0A3D4EP99-F1
#
_cell.length_a   1.000
_cell.length_b   1.000
_cell.length_c   1.000
_cell.angle_alpha   90.00
_cell.angle_beta   90.00
_cell.angle_gamma   90.00
#
_symmetry.space_group_name_H-M   'P 1'
#
loop_
_entity.id
_entity.type
_entity.pdbx_description
1 polymer ?
#
loop_
_entity_poly.entity_id
_entity_poly.type
_entity_poly.pdbx_seq_one_letter_code
_entity_poly.pdbx_strand_id
1 'polypeptide(L)'
;MKTNYLFLFIFCSLLFISCTEDGALSESEDSFTEDGLASTEPGGESSGVGDGYGSQDNSGIVTAGEWNDLANWSFWQNLLNQEEADAFTSDWQFNTANRFSFKVTDASNLPAVDIPINVKQGNNIVWEARTDNQGTAELWIDLKNNTQKTADASTYSFYINNTPITASVHAFAQGVNTIKLNASVPVQSKVDLAFIVDATGSMGDEMDFLKDDLKQVIQNVKSNDGNLQISTGTVFYRDTGDAYVVKESAFTTNLESTLSFISDQEAEGGGDFPEAVHTALKAGVDQLQWSTSAKSRIAFLLLDAPPHNESQIKDDMHTSIQKAAKKGIKIIPIVASGINKETEFLMRNFSITTNGTYVFITNDSGVGNDHLEPTVGEYEVEYLKDLMVRLITKYTE
;
A
#
# COMPACT_ATOMS: atom_id res chain seq x y z
N MET A 1 1.85 27.09 59.21
CA MET A 1 1.65 25.63 59.34
C MET A 1 1.78 25.05 57.94
N LYS A 2 2.72 24.14 57.65
CA LYS A 2 2.57 22.67 57.75
C LYS A 2 1.26 22.20 57.09
N THR A 3 1.27 21.29 56.12
CA THR A 3 1.94 19.96 56.19
C THR A 3 2.48 19.48 54.85
N ASN A 4 3.69 18.89 54.84
CA ASN A 4 4.20 18.10 53.71
C ASN A 4 3.74 16.64 53.86
N TYR A 5 3.35 15.98 52.77
CA TYR A 5 3.18 14.53 52.74
C TYR A 5 4.34 13.87 51.99
N LEU A 6 5.09 13.07 52.74
CA LEU A 6 6.18 12.21 52.28
C LEU A 6 5.57 10.85 51.92
N PHE A 7 5.73 10.39 50.68
CA PHE A 7 5.38 9.01 50.31
C PHE A 7 6.63 8.15 50.19
N LEU A 8 6.57 6.99 50.84
CA LEU A 8 7.68 6.07 51.09
C LEU A 8 7.57 4.88 50.14
N PHE A 9 8.54 4.70 49.24
CA PHE A 9 8.65 3.47 48.45
C PHE A 9 9.34 2.39 49.29
N ILE A 10 8.65 1.27 49.51
CA ILE A 10 9.17 0.11 50.21
C ILE A 10 9.89 -0.79 49.19
N PHE A 11 11.20 -0.96 49.37
CA PHE A 11 12.02 -1.88 48.62
C PHE A 11 11.88 -3.28 49.23
N CYS A 12 11.33 -4.25 48.50
CA CYS A 12 11.17 -5.62 49.01
C CYS A 12 12.22 -6.55 48.38
N SER A 13 13.36 -6.67 49.06
CA SER A 13 14.45 -7.58 48.70
C SER A 13 14.29 -8.94 49.37
N LEU A 14 14.29 -10.02 48.59
CA LEU A 14 14.45 -11.39 49.09
C LEU A 14 15.67 -12.04 48.41
N LEU A 15 16.80 -12.04 49.12
CA LEU A 15 17.90 -13.00 48.92
C LEU A 15 17.48 -14.32 49.59
N PHE A 16 17.87 -15.49 49.09
CA PHE A 16 19.12 -16.23 49.38
C PHE A 16 18.96 -17.62 48.68
N ILE A 17 19.96 -18.45 48.32
CA ILE A 17 21.43 -18.47 48.49
C ILE A 17 22.05 -19.43 47.44
N SER A 18 23.27 -19.13 46.97
CA SER A 18 24.43 -20.01 46.63
C SER A 18 24.25 -21.48 46.15
N CYS A 19 25.05 -22.06 45.25
CA CYS A 19 26.51 -21.93 45.05
C CYS A 19 26.97 -22.18 43.59
N THR A 20 27.89 -21.32 43.12
CA THR A 20 29.17 -21.59 42.41
C THR A 20 29.35 -22.80 41.48
N GLU A 21 29.82 -22.55 40.25
CA GLU A 21 31.25 -22.75 39.90
C GLU A 21 31.65 -21.91 38.67
N ASP A 22 32.92 -21.50 38.61
CA ASP A 22 33.51 -20.65 37.55
C ASP A 22 33.89 -21.47 36.29
N GLY A 23 33.94 -20.83 35.12
CA GLY A 23 34.46 -21.44 33.89
C GLY A 23 34.55 -20.46 32.73
N ALA A 24 35.73 -19.89 32.51
CA ALA A 24 35.97 -18.85 31.50
C ALA A 24 36.38 -19.44 30.12
N LEU A 25 36.10 -18.67 29.06
CA LEU A 25 36.85 -18.49 27.79
C LEU A 25 37.45 -19.73 27.09
N SER A 26 37.16 -19.88 25.79
CA SER A 26 38.19 -19.66 24.74
C SER A 26 37.64 -19.76 23.31
N GLU A 27 38.16 -18.94 22.41
CA GLU A 27 38.24 -19.21 20.98
C GLU A 27 39.31 -20.28 20.72
N SER A 28 39.19 -21.03 19.63
CA SER A 28 40.35 -21.52 18.88
C SER A 28 39.93 -22.05 17.50
N GLU A 29 40.57 -21.53 16.46
CA GLU A 29 40.72 -22.21 15.19
C GLU A 29 41.47 -23.54 15.40
N ASP A 30 41.24 -24.57 14.58
CA ASP A 30 42.39 -25.20 13.93
C ASP A 30 42.03 -26.03 12.68
N SER A 31 43.04 -26.24 11.86
CA SER A 31 43.01 -26.85 10.53
C SER A 31 43.47 -28.33 10.52
N PHE A 32 43.18 -29.07 9.44
CA PHE A 32 44.14 -29.86 8.62
C PHE A 32 43.50 -31.02 7.81
N THR A 33 43.83 -31.07 6.50
CA THR A 33 44.15 -32.21 5.57
C THR A 33 43.85 -33.68 5.96
N GLU A 34 43.78 -34.68 5.05
CA GLU A 34 43.59 -34.88 3.58
C GLU A 34 43.52 -36.43 3.38
N ASP A 35 43.47 -36.93 2.13
CA ASP A 35 43.48 -38.35 1.67
C ASP A 35 42.16 -39.17 1.83
N GLY A 36 41.65 -39.88 0.81
CA GLY A 36 42.07 -39.93 -0.60
C GLY A 36 41.37 -41.04 -1.43
N LEU A 37 41.63 -41.03 -2.75
CA LEU A 37 41.52 -42.14 -3.73
C LEU A 37 40.15 -42.62 -4.26
N ALA A 38 39.69 -41.93 -5.31
CA ALA A 38 39.48 -42.42 -6.69
C ALA A 38 38.95 -43.85 -6.99
N SER A 39 37.94 -43.92 -7.88
CA SER A 39 37.88 -44.92 -8.97
C SER A 39 36.97 -44.49 -10.14
N THR A 40 37.20 -45.07 -11.32
CA THR A 40 36.61 -44.71 -12.62
C THR A 40 36.00 -45.99 -13.29
N GLU A 41 35.34 -46.00 -14.47
CA GLU A 41 35.30 -45.03 -15.59
C GLU A 41 33.89 -45.00 -16.28
N PRO A 42 33.61 -44.99 -17.61
CA PRO A 42 32.47 -44.20 -18.13
C PRO A 42 31.43 -44.97 -18.99
N GLY A 43 30.45 -44.25 -19.54
CA GLY A 43 29.79 -44.64 -20.79
C GLY A 43 28.37 -44.11 -21.00
N GLY A 44 28.13 -43.36 -22.09
CA GLY A 44 26.77 -43.04 -22.54
C GLY A 44 26.60 -41.69 -23.24
N GLU A 45 27.18 -41.52 -24.45
CA GLU A 45 26.72 -40.45 -25.34
C GLU A 45 25.29 -40.76 -25.82
N SER A 46 24.40 -39.76 -25.75
CA SER A 46 23.21 -39.70 -26.60
C SER A 46 22.96 -38.25 -26.99
N SER A 47 23.17 -37.95 -28.26
CA SER A 47 22.91 -36.65 -28.86
C SER A 47 21.41 -36.29 -28.80
N GLY A 48 21.12 -35.10 -28.30
CA GLY A 48 19.79 -34.51 -28.30
C GLY A 48 19.88 -32.99 -28.40
N VAL A 49 19.99 -32.48 -29.62
CA VAL A 49 19.85 -31.03 -29.87
C VAL A 49 18.38 -30.68 -29.67
N GLY A 50 18.10 -29.95 -28.60
CA GLY A 50 16.80 -29.35 -28.32
C GLY A 50 17.00 -27.89 -27.96
N ASP A 51 16.75 -27.00 -28.92
CA ASP A 51 16.65 -25.56 -28.66
C ASP A 51 15.43 -25.29 -27.78
N GLY A 52 15.64 -25.33 -26.46
CA GLY A 52 14.65 -25.05 -25.46
C GLY A 52 14.79 -23.63 -24.93
N TYR A 53 14.14 -22.65 -25.59
CA TYR A 53 13.75 -21.41 -24.94
C TYR A 53 12.65 -21.70 -23.92
N GLY A 54 13.05 -22.26 -22.78
CA GLY A 54 12.20 -22.37 -21.60
C GLY A 54 12.15 -21.01 -20.92
N SER A 55 11.08 -20.25 -21.16
CA SER A 55 10.69 -19.20 -20.22
C SER A 55 10.38 -19.90 -18.90
N GLN A 56 11.25 -19.73 -17.91
CA GLN A 56 11.05 -20.28 -16.58
C GLN A 56 9.97 -19.42 -15.92
N ASP A 57 8.78 -19.99 -15.68
CA ASP A 57 7.68 -19.31 -14.99
C ASP A 57 8.13 -19.05 -13.55
N ASN A 58 8.44 -17.78 -13.27
CA ASN A 58 9.00 -17.34 -12.00
C ASN A 58 7.91 -16.82 -11.03
N SER A 59 6.62 -17.00 -11.37
CA SER A 59 5.51 -16.51 -10.55
C SER A 59 5.27 -17.32 -9.27
N GLY A 60 4.87 -16.64 -8.20
CA GLY A 60 4.59 -17.22 -6.89
C GLY A 60 5.85 -17.63 -6.14
N ILE A 61 6.92 -16.85 -6.33
CA ILE A 61 8.14 -16.95 -5.52
C ILE A 61 8.17 -15.76 -4.55
N VAL A 62 7.91 -14.53 -5.02
CA VAL A 62 7.89 -13.31 -4.21
C VAL A 62 6.90 -13.44 -3.05
N THR A 63 7.37 -13.16 -1.84
CA THR A 63 6.58 -13.16 -0.61
C THR A 63 6.26 -11.74 -0.16
N ALA A 64 5.09 -11.53 0.43
CA ALA A 64 4.65 -10.22 0.89
C ALA A 64 3.73 -10.31 2.13
N GLY A 65 3.64 -9.22 2.88
CA GLY A 65 2.68 -9.02 3.96
C GLY A 65 1.70 -7.87 3.68
N GLU A 66 0.53 -7.90 4.32
CA GLU A 66 -0.45 -6.82 4.32
C GLU A 66 -0.49 -6.12 5.68
N TRP A 67 -0.55 -4.78 5.69
CA TRP A 67 -0.96 -4.01 6.87
C TRP A 67 -2.06 -3.00 6.56
N ASN A 68 -3.10 -2.97 7.40
CA ASN A 68 -4.20 -2.02 7.28
C ASN A 68 -4.30 -1.10 8.50
N ASP A 69 -3.78 0.13 8.38
CA ASP A 69 -3.82 1.13 9.45
C ASP A 69 -5.24 1.64 9.79
N LEU A 70 -6.20 1.60 8.83
CA LEU A 70 -7.57 2.02 9.09
C LEU A 70 -8.32 1.04 10.01
N ALA A 71 -8.03 -0.26 9.88
CA ALA A 71 -8.47 -1.33 10.77
C ALA A 71 -7.70 -1.33 12.11
N ASN A 72 -6.40 -1.01 12.07
CA ASN A 72 -5.51 -0.97 13.23
C ASN A 72 -5.28 0.46 13.76
N TRP A 73 -6.33 1.30 13.78
CA TRP A 73 -6.18 2.75 13.99
C TRP A 73 -5.44 3.15 15.28
N SER A 74 -5.63 2.40 16.37
CA SER A 74 -4.91 2.64 17.63
C SER A 74 -3.40 2.45 17.50
N PHE A 75 -2.94 1.53 16.64
CA PHE A 75 -1.52 1.35 16.32
C PHE A 75 -1.00 2.59 15.58
N TRP A 76 -1.70 3.01 14.52
CA TRP A 76 -1.34 4.21 13.76
C TRP A 76 -1.27 5.47 14.63
N GLN A 77 -2.26 5.68 15.51
CA GLN A 77 -2.25 6.79 16.46
C GLN A 77 -1.08 6.72 17.47
N ASN A 78 -0.69 5.51 17.90
CA ASN A 78 0.47 5.35 18.78
C ASN A 78 1.79 5.59 18.04
N LEU A 79 1.89 5.22 16.76
CA LEU A 79 3.03 5.52 15.89
C LEU A 79 3.19 7.03 15.69
N LEU A 80 2.09 7.75 15.44
CA LEU A 80 2.08 9.22 15.30
C LEU A 80 2.48 9.99 16.57
N ASN A 81 2.56 9.35 17.74
CA ASN A 81 3.04 9.98 18.97
C ASN A 81 4.58 9.85 19.14
N GLN A 82 5.29 9.30 18.16
CA GLN A 82 6.75 9.17 18.17
C GLN A 82 7.42 10.33 17.42
N GLU A 83 8.57 10.79 17.92
CA GLU A 83 9.32 11.94 17.38
C GLU A 83 9.67 11.80 15.89
N GLU A 84 9.96 10.57 15.44
CA GLU A 84 10.23 10.24 14.03
C GLU A 84 8.98 10.46 13.13
N ALA A 85 7.79 10.08 13.61
CA ALA A 85 6.54 10.26 12.86
C ALA A 85 6.08 11.72 12.82
N ASP A 86 6.41 12.53 13.84
CA ASP A 86 6.24 13.99 13.81
C ASP A 86 7.13 14.63 12.75
N ALA A 87 8.39 14.19 12.60
CA ALA A 87 9.28 14.64 11.53
C ALA A 87 8.72 14.29 10.14
N PHE A 88 8.35 13.02 9.90
CA PHE A 88 7.76 12.60 8.62
C PHE A 88 6.42 13.31 8.32
N THR A 89 5.62 13.62 9.35
CA THR A 89 4.42 14.46 9.21
C THR A 89 4.78 15.88 8.75
N SER A 90 5.79 16.49 9.35
CA SER A 90 6.26 17.83 8.98
C SER A 90 6.75 17.87 7.53
N ASP A 91 7.52 16.86 7.13
CA ASP A 91 8.16 16.81 5.82
C ASP A 91 7.16 16.52 4.71
N TRP A 92 6.35 15.46 4.81
CA TRP A 92 5.37 15.10 3.77
C TRP A 92 4.01 15.78 3.90
N GLN A 93 3.77 16.46 5.02
CA GLN A 93 2.56 17.24 5.27
C GLN A 93 1.26 16.41 5.30
N PHE A 94 1.30 15.16 5.79
CA PHE A 94 0.12 14.30 5.94
C PHE A 94 -0.39 14.25 7.40
N ASN A 95 -1.33 15.13 7.72
CA ASN A 95 -2.04 15.21 9.00
C ASN A 95 -3.31 14.33 8.99
N THR A 96 -3.23 13.13 9.57
CA THR A 96 -4.35 12.18 9.64
C THR A 96 -5.14 12.27 10.95
N ALA A 97 -4.84 13.24 11.83
CA ALA A 97 -5.55 13.42 13.10
C ALA A 97 -7.07 13.67 12.94
N ASN A 98 -7.50 14.24 11.81
CA ASN A 98 -8.89 14.65 11.55
C ASN A 98 -9.65 13.65 10.67
N ARG A 99 -9.68 12.38 11.10
CA ARG A 99 -10.43 11.31 10.44
C ARG A 99 -11.94 11.44 10.70
N PHE A 100 -12.75 11.43 9.64
CA PHE A 100 -14.22 11.34 9.71
C PHE A 100 -14.71 10.14 8.90
N SER A 101 -15.05 9.06 9.60
CA SER A 101 -15.48 7.80 8.98
C SER A 101 -16.99 7.72 8.80
N PHE A 102 -17.42 7.16 7.68
CA PHE A 102 -18.83 6.99 7.32
C PHE A 102 -19.14 5.53 6.97
N LYS A 103 -20.31 5.05 7.40
CA LYS A 103 -20.93 3.80 6.95
C LYS A 103 -22.29 4.12 6.32
N VAL A 104 -22.44 3.86 5.03
CA VAL A 104 -23.65 4.18 4.28
C VAL A 104 -24.35 2.90 3.84
N THR A 105 -25.65 2.82 4.11
CA THR A 105 -26.52 1.75 3.62
C THR A 105 -27.66 2.29 2.77
N ASP A 106 -28.18 1.45 1.88
CA ASP A 106 -29.34 1.74 1.05
C ASP A 106 -30.67 1.54 1.80
N ALA A 107 -31.81 1.76 1.14
CA ALA A 107 -33.13 1.53 1.73
C ALA A 107 -33.33 0.09 2.28
N SER A 108 -32.69 -0.90 1.64
CA SER A 108 -32.73 -2.34 2.01
C SER A 108 -31.72 -2.72 3.11
N ASN A 109 -30.93 -1.77 3.62
CA ASN A 109 -29.80 -1.98 4.54
C ASN A 109 -28.58 -2.68 3.91
N LEU A 110 -28.49 -2.74 2.58
CA LEU A 110 -27.28 -3.21 1.88
C LEU A 110 -26.23 -2.08 1.83
N PRO A 111 -24.93 -2.39 1.68
CA PRO A 111 -23.90 -1.38 1.41
C PRO A 111 -24.27 -0.47 0.23
N ALA A 112 -24.23 0.84 0.45
CA ALA A 112 -24.43 1.82 -0.61
C ALA A 112 -23.08 2.14 -1.26
N VAL A 113 -22.77 1.51 -2.39
CA VAL A 113 -21.46 1.57 -3.08
C VAL A 113 -21.38 2.76 -4.07
N ASP A 114 -20.18 3.30 -4.25
CA ASP A 114 -19.82 4.39 -5.18
C ASP A 114 -20.58 5.72 -4.95
N ILE A 115 -21.05 5.95 -3.71
CA ILE A 115 -21.78 7.15 -3.30
C ILE A 115 -20.78 8.25 -2.90
N PRO A 116 -20.83 9.44 -3.52
CA PRO A 116 -19.93 10.53 -3.14
C PRO A 116 -20.34 11.16 -1.81
N ILE A 117 -19.37 11.34 -0.93
CA ILE A 117 -19.48 12.11 0.33
C ILE A 117 -18.42 13.21 0.30
N ASN A 118 -18.79 14.43 0.69
CA ASN A 118 -17.84 15.55 0.79
C ASN A 118 -18.05 16.39 2.04
N VAL A 119 -16.98 17.05 2.45
CA VAL A 119 -16.97 18.04 3.53
C VAL A 119 -16.52 19.39 2.97
N LYS A 120 -17.20 20.46 3.39
CA LYS A 120 -16.97 21.83 2.94
C LYS A 120 -16.74 22.78 4.10
N GLN A 121 -15.92 23.80 3.87
CA GLN A 121 -15.82 24.98 4.72
C GLN A 121 -16.32 26.18 3.92
N GLY A 122 -17.51 26.69 4.29
CA GLY A 122 -18.24 27.62 3.43
C GLY A 122 -18.53 27.01 2.06
N ASN A 123 -18.05 27.64 0.99
CA ASN A 123 -18.22 27.16 -0.38
C ASN A 123 -17.10 26.22 -0.86
N ASN A 124 -15.99 26.11 -0.12
CA ASN A 124 -14.82 25.35 -0.55
C ASN A 124 -14.98 23.87 -0.17
N ILE A 125 -14.77 22.96 -1.12
CA ILE A 125 -14.65 21.53 -0.84
C ILE A 125 -13.28 21.32 -0.20
N VAL A 126 -13.27 20.73 1.01
CA VAL A 126 -12.06 20.41 1.78
C VAL A 126 -11.61 18.99 1.47
N TRP A 127 -12.57 18.05 1.42
CA TRP A 127 -12.36 16.67 0.99
C TRP A 127 -13.60 16.11 0.33
N GLU A 128 -13.40 15.20 -0.62
CA GLU A 128 -14.45 14.43 -1.29
C GLU A 128 -13.95 13.00 -1.46
N ALA A 129 -14.78 12.02 -1.10
CA ALA A 129 -14.50 10.61 -1.23
C ALA A 129 -15.74 9.87 -1.78
N ARG A 130 -15.59 8.59 -2.11
CA ARG A 130 -16.69 7.70 -2.47
C ARG A 130 -16.73 6.49 -1.56
N THR A 131 -17.93 5.99 -1.31
CA THR A 131 -18.10 4.75 -0.55
C THR A 131 -17.62 3.54 -1.34
N ASP A 132 -16.90 2.64 -0.66
CA ASP A 132 -16.40 1.40 -1.25
C ASP A 132 -17.45 0.28 -1.30
N ASN A 133 -17.03 -0.94 -1.66
CA ASN A 133 -17.89 -2.11 -1.73
C ASN A 133 -18.61 -2.43 -0.40
N GLN A 134 -18.02 -2.04 0.73
CA GLN A 134 -18.63 -2.16 2.05
C GLN A 134 -19.45 -0.92 2.45
N GLY A 135 -19.66 0.04 1.56
CA GLY A 135 -20.39 1.28 1.85
C GLY A 135 -19.62 2.19 2.81
N THR A 136 -18.30 2.06 2.91
CA THR A 136 -17.46 2.84 3.83
C THR A 136 -16.69 3.93 3.10
N ALA A 137 -16.54 5.09 3.73
CA ALA A 137 -15.73 6.20 3.22
C ALA A 137 -15.06 6.96 4.38
N GLU A 138 -13.86 7.45 4.11
CA GLU A 138 -13.08 8.28 5.04
C GLU A 138 -12.95 9.69 4.45
N LEU A 139 -13.22 10.72 5.27
CA LEU A 139 -12.94 12.11 4.94
C LEU A 139 -11.85 12.67 5.87
N TRP A 140 -10.97 13.49 5.31
CA TRP A 140 -9.82 14.06 6.01
C TRP A 140 -9.87 15.58 5.97
N ILE A 141 -9.90 16.22 7.14
CA ILE A 141 -9.90 17.68 7.27
C ILE A 141 -8.47 18.16 7.55
N ASP A 142 -8.02 19.21 6.87
CA ASP A 142 -6.65 19.73 7.00
C ASP A 142 -5.56 18.66 6.78
N LEU A 143 -5.77 17.72 5.84
CA LEU A 143 -4.81 16.65 5.54
C LEU A 143 -3.44 17.22 5.16
N LYS A 144 -3.40 18.22 4.26
CA LYS A 144 -2.18 18.92 3.85
C LYS A 144 -1.77 19.94 4.91
N ASN A 145 -1.21 19.43 6.02
CA ASN A 145 -0.78 20.23 7.16
C ASN A 145 0.47 19.59 7.78
N ASN A 146 1.45 20.40 8.14
CA ASN A 146 2.72 19.98 8.74
C ASN A 146 2.63 19.73 10.25
N THR A 147 1.43 19.73 10.84
CA THR A 147 1.20 19.49 12.27
C THR A 147 -0.05 18.65 12.50
N GLN A 148 0.04 17.64 13.37
CA GLN A 148 -1.11 16.83 13.80
C GLN A 148 -2.03 17.68 14.70
N LYS A 149 -2.97 18.44 14.10
CA LYS A 149 -3.89 19.33 14.82
C LYS A 149 -5.34 18.94 14.61
N THR A 150 -6.09 18.88 15.71
CA THR A 150 -7.54 18.65 15.70
C THR A 150 -8.30 19.86 15.15
N ALA A 151 -9.14 19.64 14.16
CA ALA A 151 -10.04 20.63 13.57
C ALA A 151 -11.37 20.71 14.31
N ASP A 152 -11.96 21.91 14.40
CA ASP A 152 -13.32 22.09 14.93
C ASP A 152 -14.37 21.71 13.88
N ALA A 153 -14.95 20.51 14.05
CA ALA A 153 -15.99 19.95 13.20
C ALA A 153 -17.21 20.87 13.00
N SER A 154 -17.51 21.77 13.96
CA SER A 154 -18.67 22.68 13.88
C SER A 154 -18.53 23.77 12.80
N THR A 155 -17.31 23.99 12.29
CA THR A 155 -17.03 24.94 11.20
C THR A 155 -17.24 24.36 9.79
N TYR A 156 -17.56 23.06 9.71
CA TYR A 156 -17.66 22.31 8.46
C TYR A 156 -19.09 21.84 8.18
N SER A 157 -19.41 21.66 6.90
CA SER A 157 -20.70 21.13 6.43
C SER A 157 -20.49 19.89 5.58
N PHE A 158 -21.16 18.79 5.93
CA PHE A 158 -21.01 17.50 5.28
C PHE A 158 -22.19 17.23 4.33
N TYR A 159 -21.90 16.58 3.21
CA TYR A 159 -22.87 16.27 2.16
C TYR A 159 -22.70 14.82 1.71
N ILE A 160 -23.83 14.13 1.47
CA ILE A 160 -23.88 12.81 0.83
C ILE A 160 -24.74 12.90 -0.43
N ASN A 161 -24.21 12.43 -1.55
CA ASN A 161 -24.85 12.54 -2.87
C ASN A 161 -25.40 13.96 -3.14
N ASN A 162 -24.57 14.98 -2.90
CA ASN A 162 -24.88 16.41 -2.99
C ASN A 162 -26.00 16.93 -2.04
N THR A 163 -26.53 16.09 -1.15
CA THR A 163 -27.55 16.46 -0.15
C THR A 163 -26.88 16.75 1.20
N PRO A 164 -27.20 17.86 1.90
CA PRO A 164 -26.64 18.13 3.23
C PRO A 164 -26.98 17.02 4.23
N ILE A 165 -26.00 16.60 5.02
CA ILE A 165 -26.21 15.73 6.19
C ILE A 165 -26.67 16.62 7.34
N THR A 166 -27.92 16.47 7.78
CA THR A 166 -28.53 17.29 8.83
C THR A 166 -28.35 16.74 10.24
N ALA A 167 -27.87 15.50 10.37
CA ALA A 167 -27.47 14.91 11.65
C ALA A 167 -26.08 15.42 12.07
N SER A 168 -25.82 15.48 13.37
CA SER A 168 -24.50 15.86 13.90
C SER A 168 -23.43 14.86 13.49
N VAL A 169 -22.54 15.28 12.60
CA VAL A 169 -21.34 14.51 12.19
C VAL A 169 -20.25 14.68 13.23
N HIS A 170 -19.53 13.60 13.52
CA HIS A 170 -18.44 13.56 14.50
C HIS A 170 -17.17 12.92 13.93
N ALA A 171 -16.01 13.25 14.53
CA ALA A 171 -14.73 12.64 14.19
C ALA A 171 -14.69 11.17 14.64
N PHE A 172 -13.84 10.36 14.00
CA PHE A 172 -13.75 8.90 14.22
C PHE A 172 -13.52 8.51 15.69
N ALA A 173 -12.80 9.34 16.47
CA ALA A 173 -12.60 9.13 17.90
C ALA A 173 -13.89 9.08 18.74
N GLN A 174 -15.03 9.54 18.19
CA GLN A 174 -16.36 9.46 18.80
C GLN A 174 -17.23 8.36 18.19
N GLY A 175 -16.79 7.70 17.11
CA GLY A 175 -17.52 6.64 16.41
C GLY A 175 -17.55 6.80 14.89
N VAL A 176 -18.22 5.86 14.22
CA VAL A 176 -18.45 5.89 12.77
C VAL A 176 -19.83 6.49 12.48
N ASN A 177 -19.86 7.51 11.62
CA ASN A 177 -21.10 8.17 11.22
C ASN A 177 -21.93 7.24 10.33
N THR A 178 -23.06 6.75 10.83
CA THR A 178 -23.94 5.85 10.07
C THR A 178 -25.04 6.63 9.35
N ILE A 179 -25.16 6.44 8.04
CA ILE A 179 -26.19 7.07 7.20
C ILE A 179 -26.98 5.99 6.46
N LYS A 180 -28.31 6.12 6.43
CA LYS A 180 -29.19 5.29 5.61
C LYS A 180 -29.83 6.14 4.51
N LEU A 181 -29.72 5.69 3.27
CA LEU A 181 -30.35 6.32 2.11
C LEU A 181 -31.81 5.88 1.97
N ASN A 182 -32.63 6.77 1.40
CA ASN A 182 -34.06 6.52 1.18
C ASN A 182 -34.37 5.69 -0.09
N ALA A 183 -33.36 5.38 -0.90
CA ALA A 183 -33.48 4.63 -2.14
C ALA A 183 -32.51 3.44 -2.13
N SER A 184 -32.81 2.43 -2.94
CA SER A 184 -31.86 1.35 -3.22
C SER A 184 -30.79 1.77 -4.22
N VAL A 185 -29.57 1.27 -4.02
CA VAL A 185 -28.40 1.58 -4.86
C VAL A 185 -28.10 0.37 -5.76
N PRO A 186 -28.10 0.51 -7.10
CA PRO A 186 -27.80 -0.60 -7.99
C PRO A 186 -26.32 -1.00 -7.90
N VAL A 187 -26.06 -2.25 -7.47
CA VAL A 187 -24.72 -2.83 -7.47
C VAL A 187 -24.23 -2.97 -8.92
N GLN A 188 -23.11 -2.33 -9.22
CA GLN A 188 -22.39 -2.48 -10.49
C GLN A 188 -21.47 -3.71 -10.41
N SER A 189 -21.11 -4.32 -11.55
CA SER A 189 -20.07 -5.37 -11.59
C SER A 189 -18.76 -4.91 -12.24
N LYS A 190 -18.64 -3.63 -12.61
CA LYS A 190 -17.42 -3.06 -13.18
C LYS A 190 -16.34 -2.90 -12.11
N VAL A 191 -15.12 -3.32 -12.44
CA VAL A 191 -13.93 -3.18 -11.61
C VAL A 191 -12.81 -2.64 -12.47
N ASP A 192 -12.18 -1.56 -12.02
CA ASP A 192 -11.01 -1.00 -12.68
C ASP A 192 -9.76 -1.32 -11.85
N LEU A 193 -8.75 -1.93 -12.47
CA LEU A 193 -7.46 -2.27 -11.86
C LEU A 193 -6.34 -1.55 -12.60
N ALA A 194 -5.63 -0.64 -11.93
CA ALA A 194 -4.42 -0.02 -12.47
C ALA A 194 -3.19 -0.60 -11.79
N PHE A 195 -2.13 -0.82 -12.57
CA PHE A 195 -0.79 -1.11 -12.05
C PHE A 195 0.11 0.06 -12.41
N ILE A 196 0.59 0.77 -11.39
CA ILE A 196 1.55 1.86 -11.48
C ILE A 196 2.87 1.28 -10.97
N VAL A 197 3.84 1.10 -11.87
CA VAL A 197 5.01 0.25 -11.63
C VAL A 197 6.30 1.02 -11.89
N ASP A 198 7.18 1.02 -10.91
CA ASP A 198 8.55 1.50 -11.05
C ASP A 198 9.33 0.62 -12.05
N ALA A 199 10.02 1.25 -13.00
CA ALA A 199 10.74 0.62 -14.11
C ALA A 199 12.18 1.16 -14.24
N THR A 200 12.70 1.72 -13.15
CA THR A 200 14.09 2.17 -12.99
C THR A 200 15.04 0.97 -12.94
N GLY A 201 16.35 1.22 -12.96
CA GLY A 201 17.35 0.16 -12.97
C GLY A 201 17.43 -0.67 -11.66
N SER A 202 17.01 -0.12 -10.52
CA SER A 202 17.09 -0.78 -9.21
C SER A 202 16.04 -1.86 -9.01
N MET A 203 14.87 -1.74 -9.65
CA MET A 203 13.85 -2.78 -9.74
C MET A 203 14.26 -4.00 -10.60
N GLY A 204 15.50 -4.03 -11.12
CA GLY A 204 15.93 -4.97 -12.16
C GLY A 204 15.86 -6.45 -11.76
N ASP A 205 16.16 -6.77 -10.50
CA ASP A 205 16.11 -8.13 -9.98
C ASP A 205 14.70 -8.60 -9.58
N GLU A 206 13.80 -7.71 -9.15
CA GLU A 206 12.40 -8.07 -8.87
C GLU A 206 11.49 -8.00 -10.11
N MET A 207 11.80 -7.15 -11.11
CA MET A 207 10.91 -6.81 -12.24
C MET A 207 10.35 -8.02 -12.99
N ASP A 208 11.17 -9.02 -13.31
CA ASP A 208 10.69 -10.19 -14.07
C ASP A 208 9.77 -11.10 -13.24
N PHE A 209 10.04 -11.25 -11.94
CA PHE A 209 9.13 -11.94 -11.01
C PHE A 209 7.81 -11.16 -10.86
N LEU A 210 7.88 -9.83 -10.74
CA LEU A 210 6.71 -8.96 -10.64
C LEU A 210 5.84 -9.02 -11.90
N LYS A 211 6.43 -9.01 -13.10
CA LYS A 211 5.68 -9.21 -14.36
C LYS A 211 4.91 -10.54 -14.37
N ASP A 212 5.54 -11.62 -13.92
CA ASP A 212 4.95 -12.96 -13.91
C ASP A 212 3.85 -13.09 -12.84
N ASP A 213 4.03 -12.51 -11.66
CA ASP A 213 2.98 -12.40 -10.65
C ASP A 213 1.80 -11.54 -11.14
N LEU A 214 2.05 -10.39 -11.77
CA LEU A 214 1.00 -9.55 -12.34
C LEU A 214 0.18 -10.28 -13.43
N LYS A 215 0.84 -11.11 -14.27
CA LYS A 215 0.15 -11.98 -15.25
C LYS A 215 -0.79 -12.95 -14.54
N GLN A 216 -0.30 -13.68 -13.53
CA GLN A 216 -1.10 -14.65 -12.77
C GLN A 216 -2.27 -13.98 -12.02
N VAL A 217 -2.05 -12.82 -11.38
CA VAL A 217 -3.11 -12.04 -10.71
C VAL A 217 -4.24 -11.72 -11.69
N ILE A 218 -3.90 -11.17 -12.86
CA ILE A 218 -4.89 -10.79 -13.89
C ILE A 218 -5.64 -12.02 -14.42
N GLN A 219 -4.97 -13.17 -14.60
CA GLN A 219 -5.57 -14.43 -15.05
C GLN A 219 -6.47 -15.08 -13.97
N ASN A 220 -6.07 -15.03 -12.70
CA ASN A 220 -6.80 -15.60 -11.57
C ASN A 220 -8.08 -14.83 -11.28
N VAL A 221 -8.02 -13.48 -11.22
CA VAL A 221 -9.22 -12.66 -10.97
C VAL A 221 -10.26 -12.83 -12.09
N LYS A 222 -9.83 -12.95 -13.35
CA LYS A 222 -10.70 -13.30 -14.51
C LYS A 222 -11.42 -14.64 -14.33
N SER A 223 -10.78 -15.59 -13.64
CA SER A 223 -11.28 -16.96 -13.47
C SER A 223 -12.19 -17.12 -12.25
N ASN A 224 -11.99 -16.31 -11.21
CA ASN A 224 -12.67 -16.45 -9.92
C ASN A 224 -14.09 -15.86 -9.88
N ASP A 225 -14.38 -14.75 -10.57
CA ASP A 225 -15.75 -14.21 -10.68
C ASP A 225 -16.12 -13.80 -12.11
N GLY A 226 -16.83 -14.70 -12.79
CA GLY A 226 -17.34 -14.49 -14.15
C GLY A 226 -18.41 -13.40 -14.30
N ASN A 227 -18.85 -12.75 -13.22
CA ASN A 227 -19.77 -11.61 -13.29
C ASN A 227 -19.05 -10.25 -13.30
N LEU A 228 -17.78 -10.18 -12.88
CA LEU A 228 -17.03 -8.93 -12.85
C LEU A 228 -16.60 -8.50 -14.26
N GLN A 229 -16.87 -7.25 -14.57
CA GLN A 229 -16.41 -6.57 -15.79
C GLN A 229 -15.09 -5.87 -15.46
N ILE A 230 -14.01 -6.63 -15.47
CA ILE A 230 -12.66 -6.15 -15.14
C ILE A 230 -12.09 -5.38 -16.32
N SER A 231 -11.65 -4.15 -16.08
CA SER A 231 -10.82 -3.36 -16.98
C SER A 231 -9.45 -3.15 -16.35
N THR A 232 -8.38 -3.45 -17.05
CA THR A 232 -7.00 -3.22 -16.58
C THR A 232 -6.34 -2.07 -17.33
N GLY A 233 -5.55 -1.27 -16.63
CA GLY A 233 -4.71 -0.21 -17.19
C GLY A 233 -3.33 -0.23 -16.53
N THR A 234 -2.32 0.36 -17.16
CA THR A 234 -0.95 0.36 -16.62
C THR A 234 -0.26 1.70 -16.81
N VAL A 235 0.65 2.00 -15.89
CA VAL A 235 1.58 3.13 -15.93
C VAL A 235 2.93 2.59 -15.49
N PHE A 236 3.93 2.60 -16.35
CA PHE A 236 5.31 2.32 -15.98
C PHE A 236 6.09 3.63 -15.97
N TYR A 237 6.93 3.83 -14.96
CA TYR A 237 7.67 5.09 -14.80
C TYR A 237 9.16 4.86 -14.54
N ARG A 238 9.95 5.89 -14.84
CA ARG A 238 11.38 6.05 -14.51
C ARG A 238 11.61 7.53 -14.16
N ASP A 239 12.85 8.00 -14.05
CA ASP A 239 13.10 9.38 -13.64
C ASP A 239 13.22 10.42 -14.78
N THR A 240 13.35 11.67 -14.32
CA THR A 240 13.57 12.90 -15.06
C THR A 240 14.96 12.91 -15.70
N GLY A 241 15.05 12.42 -16.93
CA GLY A 241 16.29 12.37 -17.69
C GLY A 241 16.46 11.07 -18.46
N ASP A 242 15.69 10.05 -18.08
CA ASP A 242 15.62 8.76 -18.76
C ASP A 242 14.94 8.85 -20.13
N ALA A 243 14.97 7.72 -20.85
CA ALA A 243 14.29 7.52 -22.12
C ALA A 243 12.79 7.88 -22.09
N TYR A 244 12.16 7.79 -20.93
CA TYR A 244 10.81 8.27 -20.63
C TYR A 244 10.63 8.43 -19.13
N VAL A 245 9.83 9.43 -18.69
CA VAL A 245 9.39 9.51 -17.28
C VAL A 245 8.17 8.61 -17.05
N VAL A 246 7.24 8.54 -18.00
CA VAL A 246 6.05 7.66 -17.94
C VAL A 246 5.73 7.07 -19.32
N LYS A 247 5.35 5.78 -19.33
CA LYS A 247 4.58 5.12 -20.39
C LYS A 247 3.26 4.61 -19.81
N GLU A 248 2.17 4.71 -20.56
CA GLU A 248 0.85 4.25 -20.12
C GLU A 248 0.18 3.32 -21.13
N SER A 249 -0.62 2.38 -20.63
CA SER A 249 -1.62 1.62 -21.39
C SER A 249 -3.01 1.94 -20.86
N ALA A 250 -3.89 2.40 -21.74
CA ALA A 250 -5.24 2.80 -21.38
C ALA A 250 -6.10 1.61 -20.92
N PHE A 251 -7.12 1.90 -20.09
CA PHE A 251 -8.05 0.89 -19.59
C PHE A 251 -8.67 0.05 -20.71
N THR A 252 -8.54 -1.27 -20.58
CA THR A 252 -9.02 -2.26 -21.54
C THR A 252 -9.58 -3.50 -20.85
N THR A 253 -10.63 -4.09 -21.43
CA THR A 253 -11.13 -5.42 -21.00
C THR A 253 -10.38 -6.56 -21.71
N ASN A 254 -9.51 -6.25 -22.68
CA ASN A 254 -8.65 -7.23 -23.32
C ASN A 254 -7.37 -7.42 -22.48
N LEU A 255 -7.48 -8.28 -21.47
CA LEU A 255 -6.40 -8.53 -20.52
C LEU A 255 -5.08 -8.93 -21.20
N GLU A 256 -5.12 -9.69 -22.30
CA GLU A 256 -3.92 -10.08 -23.06
C GLU A 256 -3.13 -8.88 -23.60
N SER A 257 -3.81 -7.77 -23.96
CA SER A 257 -3.12 -6.56 -24.39
C SER A 257 -2.40 -5.85 -23.23
N THR A 258 -2.92 -5.95 -22.02
CA THR A 258 -2.25 -5.49 -20.80
C THR A 258 -1.07 -6.40 -20.45
N LEU A 259 -1.23 -7.72 -20.58
CA LEU A 259 -0.13 -8.69 -20.33
C LEU A 259 1.03 -8.51 -21.32
N SER A 260 0.74 -8.28 -22.61
CA SER A 260 1.77 -7.94 -23.60
C SER A 260 2.49 -6.66 -23.20
N PHE A 261 1.76 -5.59 -22.90
CA PHE A 261 2.37 -4.32 -22.50
C PHE A 261 3.28 -4.45 -21.27
N ILE A 262 2.86 -5.18 -20.24
CA ILE A 262 3.68 -5.47 -19.04
C ILE A 262 4.93 -6.27 -19.41
N SER A 263 4.81 -7.25 -20.29
CA SER A 263 5.93 -8.09 -20.73
C SER A 263 6.98 -7.32 -21.52
N ASP A 264 6.55 -6.31 -22.28
CA ASP A 264 7.39 -5.46 -23.15
C ASP A 264 8.15 -4.35 -22.39
N GLN A 265 8.06 -4.27 -21.06
CA GLN A 265 8.80 -3.29 -20.25
C GLN A 265 10.10 -3.86 -19.69
N GLU A 266 11.10 -2.99 -19.52
CA GLU A 266 12.42 -3.33 -18.96
C GLU A 266 12.81 -2.31 -17.89
N ALA A 267 13.45 -2.81 -16.83
CA ALA A 267 14.04 -2.03 -15.74
C ALA A 267 15.38 -1.43 -16.20
N GLU A 268 15.48 -0.11 -16.29
CA GLU A 268 16.66 0.63 -16.77
C GLU A 268 16.48 2.11 -16.42
N GLY A 269 17.56 2.87 -16.31
CA GLY A 269 17.50 4.30 -15.95
C GLY A 269 17.59 4.52 -14.45
N GLY A 270 17.08 5.68 -13.99
CA GLY A 270 17.36 6.23 -12.67
C GLY A 270 18.83 6.65 -12.53
N GLY A 271 19.32 6.70 -11.30
CA GLY A 271 20.74 6.93 -11.00
C GLY A 271 20.99 7.83 -9.79
N ASP A 272 20.00 8.63 -9.43
CA ASP A 272 19.77 9.12 -8.08
C ASP A 272 18.64 8.33 -7.37
N PHE A 273 18.44 8.65 -6.10
CA PHE A 273 17.40 8.12 -5.23
C PHE A 273 17.02 9.34 -4.39
N PRO A 274 16.03 10.13 -4.82
CA PRO A 274 14.65 9.69 -5.09
C PRO A 274 14.26 9.52 -6.57
N GLU A 275 12.99 9.21 -6.83
CA GLU A 275 12.42 8.85 -8.16
C GLU A 275 11.12 9.61 -8.51
N ALA A 276 10.63 9.48 -9.75
CA ALA A 276 9.48 10.26 -10.29
C ALA A 276 8.06 9.81 -9.86
N VAL A 277 7.90 9.18 -8.70
CA VAL A 277 6.63 8.60 -8.19
C VAL A 277 5.44 9.56 -8.29
N HIS A 278 5.66 10.87 -8.07
CA HIS A 278 4.63 11.91 -8.18
C HIS A 278 4.05 12.06 -9.60
N THR A 279 4.88 11.91 -10.63
CA THR A 279 4.46 11.97 -12.03
C THR A 279 3.74 10.68 -12.42
N ALA A 280 4.17 9.54 -11.89
CA ALA A 280 3.47 8.26 -12.03
C ALA A 280 2.08 8.26 -11.38
N LEU A 281 1.96 8.74 -10.14
CA LEU A 281 0.68 8.99 -9.46
C LEU A 281 -0.22 9.90 -10.29
N LYS A 282 0.32 10.99 -10.83
CA LYS A 282 -0.43 11.90 -11.69
C LYS A 282 -0.93 11.21 -12.96
N ALA A 283 -0.13 10.37 -13.61
CA ALA A 283 -0.58 9.58 -14.76
C ALA A 283 -1.66 8.57 -14.38
N GLY A 284 -1.38 7.73 -13.38
CA GLY A 284 -2.30 6.69 -12.90
C GLY A 284 -3.63 7.23 -12.39
N VAL A 285 -3.64 8.40 -11.74
CA VAL A 285 -4.88 9.01 -11.21
C VAL A 285 -5.56 9.95 -12.21
N ASP A 286 -4.86 10.84 -12.93
CA ASP A 286 -5.50 11.81 -13.84
C ASP A 286 -5.71 11.27 -15.26
N GLN A 287 -4.70 10.60 -15.83
CA GLN A 287 -4.60 10.32 -17.27
C GLN A 287 -5.31 9.02 -17.65
N LEU A 288 -5.19 7.98 -16.82
CA LEU A 288 -6.02 6.79 -16.95
C LEU A 288 -7.52 7.14 -16.81
N GLN A 289 -8.33 6.66 -17.77
CA GLN A 289 -9.75 6.97 -17.86
C GLN A 289 -10.61 6.03 -17.00
N TRP A 290 -10.49 6.17 -15.68
CA TRP A 290 -11.29 5.45 -14.69
C TRP A 290 -12.80 5.57 -14.93
N SER A 291 -13.51 4.46 -14.79
CA SER A 291 -14.96 4.36 -14.90
C SER A 291 -15.66 5.28 -13.91
N THR A 292 -16.66 6.03 -14.36
CA THR A 292 -17.48 6.89 -13.50
C THR A 292 -18.49 6.13 -12.64
N SER A 293 -18.59 4.81 -12.80
CA SER A 293 -19.55 3.93 -12.10
C SER A 293 -19.01 2.50 -11.90
N ALA A 294 -17.78 2.35 -11.40
CA ALA A 294 -17.25 1.05 -10.99
C ALA A 294 -17.63 0.73 -9.54
N LYS A 295 -17.82 -0.56 -9.24
CA LYS A 295 -18.00 -1.06 -7.86
C LYS A 295 -16.73 -0.86 -7.05
N SER A 296 -15.58 -1.02 -7.71
CA SER A 296 -14.25 -0.85 -7.11
C SER A 296 -13.27 -0.32 -8.14
N ARG A 297 -12.32 0.49 -7.66
CA ARG A 297 -11.22 1.07 -8.43
C ARG A 297 -9.97 0.91 -7.58
N ILE A 298 -9.00 0.13 -8.06
CA ILE A 298 -7.81 -0.24 -7.30
C ILE A 298 -6.59 0.15 -8.13
N ALA A 299 -5.70 0.95 -7.56
CA ALA A 299 -4.40 1.27 -8.13
C ALA A 299 -3.31 0.63 -7.27
N PHE A 300 -2.67 -0.41 -7.77
CA PHE A 300 -1.45 -0.94 -7.18
C PHE A 300 -0.28 -0.03 -7.55
N LEU A 301 0.48 0.44 -6.56
CA LEU A 301 1.67 1.28 -6.75
C LEU A 301 2.89 0.49 -6.30
N LEU A 302 3.67 -0.04 -7.25
CA LEU A 302 4.86 -0.85 -7.01
C LEU A 302 6.10 0.05 -7.09
N LEU A 303 6.93 0.08 -6.05
CA LEU A 303 8.13 0.94 -5.96
C LEU A 303 9.16 0.46 -4.93
N ASP A 304 10.43 0.78 -5.18
CA ASP A 304 11.61 0.58 -4.33
C ASP A 304 12.21 1.91 -3.80
N ALA A 305 11.82 3.05 -4.39
CA ALA A 305 12.36 4.38 -4.08
C ALA A 305 11.29 5.41 -3.65
N PRO A 306 11.65 6.42 -2.82
CA PRO A 306 10.78 7.54 -2.48
C PRO A 306 10.57 8.50 -3.67
N PRO A 307 9.49 9.30 -3.67
CA PRO A 307 9.41 10.52 -4.47
C PRO A 307 10.47 11.55 -4.05
N HIS A 308 10.86 12.43 -4.98
CA HIS A 308 11.61 13.64 -4.65
C HIS A 308 10.84 14.55 -3.65
N ASN A 309 11.58 15.31 -2.84
CA ASN A 309 11.07 15.92 -1.59
C ASN A 309 10.79 17.45 -1.71
N GLU A 310 10.77 17.99 -2.94
CA GLU A 310 10.47 19.40 -3.23
C GLU A 310 9.01 19.77 -2.91
N SER A 311 8.79 21.04 -2.54
CA SER A 311 7.44 21.53 -2.21
C SER A 311 6.44 21.39 -3.37
N GLN A 312 6.86 21.54 -4.63
CA GLN A 312 5.94 21.36 -5.77
C GLN A 312 5.53 19.89 -5.93
N ILE A 313 6.45 18.97 -5.69
CA ILE A 313 6.22 17.54 -5.81
C ILE A 313 5.28 17.05 -4.70
N LYS A 314 5.43 17.56 -3.48
CA LYS A 314 4.44 17.38 -2.38
C LYS A 314 3.05 17.86 -2.79
N ASP A 315 2.95 19.07 -3.36
CA ASP A 315 1.68 19.64 -3.81
C ASP A 315 1.00 18.79 -4.89
N ASP A 316 1.77 18.26 -5.84
CA ASP A 316 1.27 17.39 -6.91
C ASP A 316 0.85 16.00 -6.39
N MET A 317 1.56 15.45 -5.39
CA MET A 317 1.15 14.22 -4.70
C MET A 317 -0.14 14.43 -3.90
N HIS A 318 -0.22 15.45 -3.04
CA HIS A 318 -1.43 15.79 -2.28
C HIS A 318 -2.64 15.98 -3.22
N THR A 319 -2.44 16.66 -4.35
CA THR A 319 -3.44 16.81 -5.40
C THR A 319 -3.88 15.47 -6.00
N SER A 320 -2.94 14.57 -6.26
CA SER A 320 -3.21 13.24 -6.83
C SER A 320 -3.96 12.35 -5.83
N ILE A 321 -3.57 12.34 -4.55
CA ILE A 321 -4.25 11.61 -3.47
C ILE A 321 -5.69 12.12 -3.26
N GLN A 322 -5.88 13.45 -3.21
CA GLN A 322 -7.22 14.05 -3.11
C GLN A 322 -8.14 13.63 -4.28
N LYS A 323 -7.59 13.59 -5.50
CA LYS A 323 -8.34 13.13 -6.67
C LYS A 323 -8.60 11.63 -6.66
N ALA A 324 -7.67 10.81 -6.15
CA ALA A 324 -7.86 9.37 -6.00
C ALA A 324 -9.04 9.08 -5.08
N ALA A 325 -9.06 9.68 -3.87
CA ALA A 325 -10.17 9.58 -2.94
C ALA A 325 -11.50 10.04 -3.58
N LYS A 326 -11.52 11.22 -4.24
CA LYS A 326 -12.70 11.75 -4.94
C LYS A 326 -13.22 10.83 -6.06
N LYS A 327 -12.32 10.15 -6.77
CA LYS A 327 -12.66 9.16 -7.81
C LYS A 327 -13.04 7.80 -7.19
N GLY A 328 -12.82 7.59 -5.89
CA GLY A 328 -13.03 6.30 -5.22
C GLY A 328 -11.98 5.26 -5.59
N ILE A 329 -10.78 5.71 -5.98
CA ILE A 329 -9.62 4.87 -6.26
C ILE A 329 -8.93 4.58 -4.93
N LYS A 330 -8.84 3.30 -4.56
CA LYS A 330 -7.99 2.80 -3.47
C LYS A 330 -6.57 2.69 -4.02
N ILE A 331 -5.61 3.40 -3.43
CA ILE A 331 -4.19 3.19 -3.72
C ILE A 331 -3.68 2.12 -2.75
N ILE A 332 -3.05 1.08 -3.29
CA ILE A 332 -2.41 0.00 -2.55
C ILE A 332 -0.93 0.02 -2.93
N PRO A 333 -0.07 0.68 -2.14
CA PRO A 333 1.36 0.58 -2.32
C PRO A 333 1.84 -0.84 -2.04
N ILE A 334 2.73 -1.33 -2.89
CA ILE A 334 3.51 -2.55 -2.74
C ILE A 334 4.97 -2.09 -2.76
N VAL A 335 5.60 -2.00 -1.58
CA VAL A 335 7.02 -1.62 -1.51
C VAL A 335 7.91 -2.85 -1.71
N ALA A 336 8.98 -2.66 -2.48
CA ALA A 336 10.02 -3.67 -2.73
C ALA A 336 11.22 -3.42 -1.78
N SER A 337 12.41 -3.85 -2.20
CA SER A 337 13.67 -3.56 -1.53
C SER A 337 14.00 -2.05 -1.58
N GLY A 338 15.11 -1.62 -0.97
CA GLY A 338 15.59 -0.22 -1.07
C GLY A 338 14.85 0.85 -0.26
N ILE A 339 13.55 0.68 0.05
CA ILE A 339 12.76 1.69 0.78
C ILE A 339 13.23 1.92 2.23
N ASN A 340 13.00 3.14 2.73
CA ASN A 340 13.30 3.52 4.13
C ASN A 340 12.02 3.78 4.96
N LYS A 341 12.19 4.05 6.26
CA LYS A 341 11.07 4.29 7.21
C LYS A 341 10.20 5.50 6.85
N GLU A 342 10.80 6.54 6.28
CA GLU A 342 10.10 7.72 5.77
C GLU A 342 9.20 7.36 4.57
N THR A 343 9.70 6.51 3.67
CA THR A 343 8.97 6.00 2.49
C THR A 343 7.83 5.08 2.91
N GLU A 344 8.06 4.15 3.85
CA GLU A 344 7.01 3.34 4.47
C GLU A 344 5.89 4.23 5.03
N PHE A 345 6.24 5.26 5.81
CA PHE A 345 5.27 6.19 6.39
C PHE A 345 4.45 6.93 5.32
N LEU A 346 5.11 7.41 4.25
CA LEU A 346 4.43 8.07 3.14
C LEU A 346 3.46 7.13 2.40
N MET A 347 3.89 5.90 2.10
CA MET A 347 3.05 4.89 1.44
C MET A 347 1.84 4.52 2.29
N ARG A 348 2.02 4.34 3.61
CA ARG A 348 0.90 4.11 4.53
C ARG A 348 -0.07 5.28 4.57
N ASN A 349 0.39 6.53 4.47
CA ASN A 349 -0.50 7.68 4.31
C ASN A 349 -1.30 7.62 2.99
N PHE A 350 -0.71 7.17 1.87
CA PHE A 350 -1.45 7.01 0.61
C PHE A 350 -2.57 5.98 0.72
N SER A 351 -2.31 4.84 1.38
CA SER A 351 -3.33 3.80 1.57
C SER A 351 -4.44 4.23 2.55
N ILE A 352 -4.07 4.83 3.69
CA ILE A 352 -5.01 5.40 4.68
C ILE A 352 -5.94 6.42 4.02
N THR A 353 -5.39 7.37 3.28
CA THR A 353 -6.15 8.50 2.74
C THR A 353 -7.09 8.12 1.59
N THR A 354 -6.82 6.99 0.93
CA THR A 354 -7.63 6.45 -0.18
C THR A 354 -8.49 5.23 0.20
N ASN A 355 -8.59 4.91 1.49
CA ASN A 355 -9.35 3.77 2.01
C ASN A 355 -8.83 2.40 1.50
N GLY A 356 -7.53 2.31 1.20
CA GLY A 356 -6.82 1.11 0.72
C GLY A 356 -6.18 0.27 1.82
N THR A 357 -5.03 -0.31 1.52
CA THR A 357 -4.17 -1.09 2.44
C THR A 357 -2.70 -0.91 2.03
N TYR A 358 -1.76 -1.20 2.92
CA TYR A 358 -0.32 -1.19 2.63
C TYR A 358 0.19 -2.63 2.44
N VAL A 359 1.07 -2.83 1.46
CA VAL A 359 1.72 -4.11 1.16
C VAL A 359 3.22 -3.88 1.08
N PHE A 360 3.98 -4.86 1.55
CA PHE A 360 5.45 -4.85 1.54
C PHE A 360 5.95 -6.25 1.17
N ILE A 361 6.95 -6.31 0.29
CA ILE A 361 7.64 -7.56 -0.04
C ILE A 361 8.54 -7.96 1.15
N THR A 362 8.69 -9.26 1.38
CA THR A 362 9.45 -9.81 2.51
C THR A 362 10.61 -10.68 2.05
N ASN A 363 11.65 -10.78 2.90
CA ASN A 363 12.86 -11.56 2.62
C ASN A 363 12.65 -13.10 2.64
N ASP A 364 11.47 -13.61 3.02
CA ASP A 364 11.20 -15.05 3.14
C ASP A 364 11.41 -15.83 1.82
N SER A 365 11.16 -15.17 0.69
CA SER A 365 11.37 -15.72 -0.66
C SER A 365 12.84 -15.78 -1.09
N GLY A 366 13.70 -14.91 -0.54
CA GLY A 366 15.06 -14.66 -1.04
C GLY A 366 15.12 -14.03 -2.43
N VAL A 367 14.02 -13.43 -2.93
CA VAL A 367 13.98 -12.65 -4.18
C VAL A 367 14.22 -11.17 -3.87
N GLY A 368 14.98 -10.49 -4.73
CA GLY A 368 15.32 -9.08 -4.57
C GLY A 368 16.48 -8.81 -3.61
N ASN A 369 16.75 -7.54 -3.34
CA ASN A 369 17.70 -7.10 -2.32
C ASN A 369 17.04 -7.14 -0.91
N ASP A 370 17.79 -6.80 0.15
CA ASP A 370 17.26 -6.78 1.52
C ASP A 370 16.05 -5.82 1.65
N HIS A 371 14.92 -6.37 2.10
CA HIS A 371 13.68 -5.63 2.36
C HIS A 371 13.66 -5.01 3.75
N LEU A 372 13.01 -3.86 3.88
CA LEU A 372 12.81 -3.15 5.15
C LEU A 372 11.87 -3.94 6.07
N GLU A 373 12.35 -4.32 7.26
CA GLU A 373 11.48 -4.85 8.33
C GLU A 373 10.40 -3.81 8.68
N PRO A 374 9.10 -4.07 8.46
CA PRO A 374 8.04 -3.06 8.51
C PRO A 374 7.69 -2.60 9.94
N THR A 375 7.34 -1.32 10.13
CA THR A 375 6.88 -0.79 11.44
C THR A 375 5.39 -1.07 11.66
N VAL A 376 5.00 -2.34 11.65
CA VAL A 376 3.60 -2.80 11.71
C VAL A 376 3.37 -3.73 12.91
N GLY A 377 2.14 -4.22 13.09
CA GLY A 377 1.84 -5.25 14.07
C GLY A 377 2.17 -6.66 13.55
N GLU A 378 1.60 -7.69 14.16
CA GLU A 378 1.67 -9.05 13.61
C GLU A 378 1.01 -9.11 12.22
N TYR A 379 1.65 -9.80 11.27
CA TYR A 379 1.19 -9.99 9.90
C TYR A 379 1.39 -11.44 9.45
N GLU A 380 0.67 -11.85 8.41
CA GLU A 380 0.84 -13.13 7.74
C GLU A 380 1.68 -12.93 6.47
N VAL A 381 2.58 -13.88 6.17
CA VAL A 381 3.36 -13.89 4.92
C VAL A 381 2.63 -14.77 3.91
N GLU A 382 2.37 -14.21 2.73
CA GLU A 382 1.73 -14.87 1.58
C GLU A 382 2.61 -14.71 0.34
N TYR A 383 2.36 -15.47 -0.73
CA TYR A 383 2.91 -15.11 -2.04
C TYR A 383 2.23 -13.84 -2.54
N LEU A 384 3.00 -12.92 -3.12
CA LEU A 384 2.52 -11.61 -3.57
C LEU A 384 1.34 -11.75 -4.53
N LYS A 385 1.40 -12.67 -5.52
CA LYS A 385 0.25 -12.95 -6.40
C LYS A 385 -1.02 -13.36 -5.66
N ASP A 386 -0.93 -14.19 -4.62
CA ASP A 386 -2.08 -14.72 -3.89
C ASP A 386 -2.68 -13.62 -2.99
N LEU A 387 -1.81 -12.85 -2.32
CA LEU A 387 -2.17 -11.65 -1.57
C LEU A 387 -2.88 -10.62 -2.46
N MET A 388 -2.36 -10.34 -3.66
CA MET A 388 -2.99 -9.42 -4.61
C MET A 388 -4.36 -9.92 -5.09
N VAL A 389 -4.52 -11.21 -5.40
CA VAL A 389 -5.83 -11.81 -5.74
C VAL A 389 -6.80 -11.70 -4.57
N ARG A 390 -6.32 -11.96 -3.33
CA ARG A 390 -7.10 -11.83 -2.09
C ARG A 390 -7.56 -10.39 -1.86
N LEU A 391 -6.69 -9.41 -2.08
CA LEU A 391 -7.01 -7.98 -1.97
C LEU A 391 -8.02 -7.52 -3.02
N ILE A 392 -7.86 -7.92 -4.29
CA ILE A 392 -8.83 -7.60 -5.33
C ILE A 392 -10.19 -8.16 -4.94
N THR A 393 -10.27 -9.45 -4.61
CA THR A 393 -11.49 -10.12 -4.14
C THR A 393 -12.15 -9.36 -2.97
N LYS A 394 -11.40 -9.10 -1.89
CA LYS A 394 -11.82 -8.33 -0.70
C LYS A 394 -12.44 -6.97 -1.02
N TYR A 395 -11.95 -6.28 -2.06
CA TYR A 395 -12.44 -4.97 -2.47
C TYR A 395 -13.46 -5.02 -3.64
N THR A 396 -13.80 -6.21 -4.15
CA THR A 396 -14.78 -6.40 -5.23
C THR A 396 -16.00 -7.23 -4.85
N GLU A 397 -15.98 -7.97 -3.74
CA GLU A 397 -17.15 -8.68 -3.17
C GLU A 397 -18.25 -7.74 -2.66
#